data_AF-A0B8R7-F1
#
_entry.id   AF-A0B8R7-F1
#
_cell.length_a   1.000
_cell.length_b   1.000
_cell.length_c   1.000
_cell.angle_alpha   90.00
_cell.angle_beta   90.00
_cell.angle_gamma   90.00
#
_symmetry.space_group_name_H-M   'P 1'
#
loop_
_entity.id
_entity.type
_entity.pdbx_description
1 polymer ?
#
loop_
_entity_poly.entity_id
_entity_poly.type
_entity_poly.pdbx_seq_one_letter_code
_entity_poly.pdbx_strand_id
1 'polypeptide(L)'
;MNLGSALGIEKNPRPITEYKELIEERAGMPMGMYRLNPKVDDVIDKCGCIGPDGVRFAVMGTLETGGSGCMCPASAFLKALLRHVISKEKDVVILDMEAGIEHLGRGTARGVDAMIVVVEPGLRSIETVERIKRLGENIGITNLLAVINKTDDPGIVKEKLEEMGIPVLGTIPFDRNLIEADLSGRAPVDVGGPAVEAIKSIKEELVRRFEGG
;
A
#
# COMPACT_ATOMS: atom_id res chain seq x y z
N MET A 1 1.88 -11.20 -0.74
CA MET A 1 1.97 -9.98 -1.58
C MET A 1 3.14 -10.12 -2.54
N ASN A 2 2.94 -9.71 -3.80
CA ASN A 2 3.88 -9.90 -4.92
C ASN A 2 4.41 -8.55 -5.48
N LEU A 3 4.32 -7.46 -4.72
CA LEU A 3 4.75 -6.13 -5.19
C LEU A 3 6.20 -6.12 -5.67
N GLY A 4 7.10 -6.82 -4.98
CA GLY A 4 8.51 -6.88 -5.37
C GLY A 4 8.71 -7.38 -6.79
N SER A 5 8.04 -8.48 -7.20
CA SER A 5 8.17 -8.99 -8.56
C SER A 5 7.61 -8.01 -9.59
N ALA A 6 6.50 -7.34 -9.28
CA ALA A 6 5.90 -6.32 -10.15
C ALA A 6 6.81 -5.10 -10.34
N LEU A 7 7.69 -4.82 -9.37
CA LEU A 7 8.73 -3.78 -9.45
C LEU A 7 10.03 -4.29 -10.10
N GLY A 8 10.11 -5.54 -10.56
CA GLY A 8 11.32 -6.14 -11.11
C GLY A 8 12.37 -6.52 -10.06
N ILE A 9 11.97 -6.72 -8.81
CA ILE A 9 12.84 -7.18 -7.73
C ILE A 9 12.82 -8.72 -7.71
N GLU A 10 13.96 -9.33 -8.06
CA GLU A 10 14.08 -10.80 -8.15
C GLU A 10 13.81 -11.51 -6.82
N LYS A 11 14.26 -10.90 -5.72
CA LYS A 11 14.11 -11.46 -4.37
C LYS A 11 13.71 -10.38 -3.39
N ASN A 12 12.56 -10.58 -2.76
CA ASN A 12 12.10 -9.68 -1.70
C ASN A 12 13.13 -9.63 -0.56
N PRO A 13 13.35 -8.44 0.02
CA PRO A 13 14.13 -8.32 1.24
C PRO A 13 13.42 -9.07 2.35
N ARG A 14 14.21 -9.44 3.37
CA ARG A 14 13.66 -10.10 4.55
C ARG A 14 12.60 -9.19 5.19
N PRO A 15 11.43 -9.72 5.59
CA PRO A 15 10.43 -8.91 6.26
C PRO A 15 10.95 -8.28 7.56
N ILE A 16 10.58 -7.02 7.81
CA ILE A 16 11.03 -6.26 8.99
C ILE A 16 10.65 -6.97 10.30
N THR A 17 9.48 -7.62 10.36
CA THR A 17 9.04 -8.42 11.52
C THR A 17 9.98 -9.56 11.89
N GLU A 18 10.81 -10.03 10.96
CA GLU A 18 11.76 -11.10 11.23
C GLU A 18 13.08 -10.61 11.84
N TYR A 19 13.36 -9.31 11.82
CA TYR A 19 14.53 -8.73 12.49
C TYR A 19 14.28 -8.61 14.00
N LYS A 20 14.07 -9.75 14.66
CA LYS A 20 13.69 -9.85 16.08
C LYS A 20 14.66 -9.12 17.01
N GLU A 21 15.96 -9.25 16.77
CA GLU A 21 16.99 -8.58 17.57
C GLU A 21 16.91 -7.06 17.46
N LEU A 22 16.73 -6.53 16.24
CA LEU A 22 16.58 -5.09 16.00
C LEU A 22 15.32 -4.53 16.68
N ILE A 23 14.22 -5.27 16.59
CA ILE A 23 12.95 -4.91 17.22
C ILE A 23 13.11 -4.90 18.74
N GLU A 24 13.71 -5.95 19.31
CA GLU A 24 13.92 -6.06 20.76
C GLU A 24 14.86 -4.97 21.27
N GLU A 25 15.97 -4.70 20.57
CA GLU A 25 16.92 -3.64 20.90
C GLU A 25 16.25 -2.25 20.99
N ARG A 26 15.33 -1.96 20.07
CA ARG A 26 14.77 -0.61 19.90
C ARG A 26 13.44 -0.41 20.62
N ALA A 27 12.62 -1.45 20.66
CA ALA A 27 11.27 -1.41 21.19
C ALA A 27 11.11 -2.23 22.48
N GLY A 28 11.97 -3.22 22.74
CA GLY A 28 11.95 -4.01 23.97
C GLY A 28 12.34 -3.19 25.21
N MET A 29 11.76 -3.56 26.35
CA MET A 29 12.12 -3.04 27.68
C MET A 29 12.04 -4.16 28.72
N PRO A 30 12.71 -4.02 29.88
CA PRO A 30 12.61 -4.99 30.98
C PRO A 30 11.16 -5.23 31.41
N MET A 31 10.91 -6.39 32.03
CA MET A 31 9.61 -6.76 32.60
C MET A 31 8.46 -6.85 31.58
N GLY A 32 8.75 -7.14 30.30
CA GLY A 32 7.74 -7.28 29.25
C GLY A 32 7.11 -5.95 28.82
N MET A 33 7.72 -4.82 29.21
CA MET A 33 7.34 -3.50 28.73
C MET A 33 7.91 -3.26 27.32
N TYR A 34 7.40 -2.25 26.63
CA TYR A 34 7.93 -1.84 25.34
C TYR A 34 7.84 -0.33 25.13
N ARG A 35 8.76 0.20 24.32
CA ARG A 35 8.80 1.62 23.94
C ARG A 35 7.72 1.91 22.92
N LEU A 36 6.91 2.95 23.17
CA LEU A 36 5.83 3.35 22.26
C LEU A 36 6.32 4.08 21.00
N ASN A 37 7.47 4.75 21.08
CA ASN A 37 8.09 5.47 19.97
C ASN A 37 9.56 5.04 19.80
N PRO A 38 9.83 3.83 19.30
CA PRO A 38 11.19 3.42 18.96
C PRO A 38 11.78 4.26 17.82
N LYS A 39 13.11 4.28 17.74
CA LYS A 39 13.83 4.92 16.65
C LYS A 39 13.78 4.03 15.40
N VAL A 40 13.33 4.58 14.28
CA VAL A 40 13.01 3.82 13.04
C VAL A 40 13.49 4.50 11.75
N ASP A 41 14.24 5.59 11.88
CA ASP A 41 14.69 6.46 10.79
C ASP A 41 15.65 5.81 9.78
N ASP A 42 16.40 4.80 10.22
CA ASP A 42 17.37 4.06 9.38
C ASP A 42 16.87 2.66 8.98
N VAL A 43 15.62 2.31 9.28
CA VAL A 43 15.11 0.93 9.13
C VAL A 43 14.91 0.57 7.66
N ILE A 44 14.36 1.49 6.86
CA ILE A 44 14.14 1.26 5.43
C ILE A 44 15.48 1.02 4.73
N ASP A 45 16.51 1.80 5.06
CA ASP A 45 17.84 1.66 4.47
C ASP A 45 18.56 0.36 4.92
N LYS A 46 18.32 -0.10 6.14
CA LYS A 46 18.94 -1.32 6.70
C LYS A 46 18.25 -2.61 6.30
N CYS A 47 16.93 -2.60 6.25
CA CYS A 47 16.11 -3.80 6.08
C CYS A 47 15.48 -3.90 4.69
N GLY A 48 15.45 -2.81 3.94
CA GLY A 48 14.96 -2.78 2.56
C GLY A 48 16.03 -3.13 1.53
N CYS A 49 15.68 -2.91 0.28
CA CYS A 49 16.60 -2.97 -0.86
C CYS A 49 16.29 -1.83 -1.84
N ILE A 50 17.22 -1.60 -2.78
CA ILE A 50 17.02 -0.68 -3.89
C ILE A 50 16.66 -1.54 -5.11
N GLY A 51 15.45 -1.33 -5.63
CA GLY A 51 14.98 -1.94 -6.87
C GLY A 51 15.41 -1.16 -8.12
N PRO A 52 14.91 -1.56 -9.30
CA PRO A 52 15.06 -0.81 -10.53
C PRO A 52 14.67 0.67 -10.37
N ASP A 53 15.28 1.54 -11.19
CA ASP A 53 15.05 2.99 -11.21
C ASP A 53 15.28 3.73 -9.88
N GLY A 54 15.98 3.10 -8.93
CA GLY A 54 16.29 3.70 -7.62
C GLY A 54 15.15 3.61 -6.61
N VAL A 55 14.11 2.78 -6.86
CA VAL A 55 12.99 2.61 -5.94
C VAL A 55 13.47 1.96 -4.65
N ARG A 56 13.28 2.63 -3.50
CA ARG A 56 13.50 2.04 -2.17
C ARG A 56 12.32 1.14 -1.83
N PHE A 57 12.58 -0.15 -1.61
CA PHE A 57 11.56 -1.16 -1.33
C PHE A 57 11.81 -1.84 0.02
N ALA A 58 10.77 -1.99 0.82
CA ALA A 58 10.83 -2.71 2.09
C ALA A 58 9.57 -3.53 2.30
N VAL A 59 9.71 -4.69 2.95
CA VAL A 59 8.60 -5.58 3.30
C VAL A 59 8.40 -5.51 4.81
N MET A 60 7.22 -5.09 5.26
CA MET A 60 6.93 -5.05 6.70
C MET A 60 6.86 -6.45 7.31
N GLY A 61 6.16 -7.37 6.64
CA GLY A 61 5.83 -8.70 7.14
C GLY A 61 4.56 -8.72 7.97
N THR A 62 4.06 -9.93 8.25
CA THR A 62 2.83 -10.15 9.00
C THR A 62 3.13 -10.26 10.49
N LEU A 63 2.30 -9.65 11.34
CA LEU A 63 2.31 -9.91 12.77
C LEU A 63 1.53 -11.19 13.03
N GLU A 64 2.21 -12.26 13.46
CA GLU A 64 1.53 -13.47 13.92
C GLU A 64 0.78 -13.16 15.23
N THR A 65 -0.56 -13.13 15.17
CA THR A 65 -1.42 -12.93 16.34
C THR A 65 -1.58 -14.23 17.11
N GLY A 66 -0.49 -14.74 17.69
CA GLY A 66 -0.51 -15.87 18.62
C GLY A 66 -0.71 -15.40 20.07
N GLY A 67 -1.96 -15.44 20.56
CA GLY A 67 -2.29 -15.54 21.99
C GLY A 67 -2.13 -14.31 22.91
N SER A 68 -1.37 -13.27 22.55
CA SER A 68 -1.06 -12.14 23.46
C SER A 68 -1.61 -10.76 23.05
N GLY A 69 -2.35 -10.68 21.94
CA GLY A 69 -2.94 -9.43 21.45
C GLY A 69 -1.94 -8.47 20.81
N CYS A 70 -2.45 -7.36 20.25
CA CYS A 70 -1.71 -6.36 19.46
C CYS A 70 -0.68 -5.50 20.24
N MET A 71 -0.28 -5.91 21.45
CA MET A 71 0.53 -5.13 22.38
C MET A 71 1.88 -5.83 22.61
N CYS A 72 2.74 -5.79 21.59
CA CYS A 72 4.10 -6.34 21.63
C CYS A 72 5.11 -5.34 21.04
N PRO A 73 6.41 -5.50 21.32
CA PRO A 73 7.47 -4.66 20.75
C PRO A 73 7.39 -4.53 19.22
N ALA A 74 7.07 -5.63 18.51
CA ALA A 74 6.94 -5.62 17.05
C ALA A 74 5.79 -4.73 16.56
N SER A 75 4.63 -4.75 17.24
CA SER A 75 3.49 -3.88 16.92
C SER A 75 3.83 -2.40 17.12
N ALA A 76 4.48 -2.05 18.23
CA ALA A 76 4.91 -0.68 18.49
C ALA A 76 5.96 -0.21 17.47
N PHE A 77 6.91 -1.09 17.12
CA PHE A 77 7.95 -0.82 16.13
C PHE A 77 7.38 -0.56 14.74
N LEU A 78 6.50 -1.43 14.23
CA LEU A 78 5.88 -1.27 12.92
C LEU A 78 4.99 -0.04 12.84
N LYS A 79 4.23 0.29 13.90
CA LYS A 79 3.43 1.52 13.95
C LYS A 79 4.30 2.77 13.91
N ALA A 80 5.41 2.76 14.64
CA ALA A 80 6.36 3.87 14.61
C ALA A 80 7.01 4.02 13.22
N LEU A 81 7.36 2.90 12.58
CA LEU A 81 7.89 2.89 11.22
C LEU A 81 6.89 3.46 10.21
N LEU A 82 5.65 2.98 10.19
CA LEU A 82 4.60 3.50 9.31
C LEU A 82 4.39 5.01 9.50
N ARG A 83 4.33 5.45 10.76
CA ARG A 83 4.23 6.88 11.08
C ARG A 83 5.45 7.66 10.58
N HIS A 84 6.64 7.11 10.71
CA HIS A 84 7.86 7.76 10.22
C HIS A 84 7.82 7.92 8.70
N VAL A 85 7.56 6.82 7.99
CA VAL A 85 7.52 6.79 6.53
C VAL A 85 6.47 7.77 6.00
N ILE A 86 5.26 7.76 6.56
CA ILE A 86 4.18 8.64 6.10
C ILE A 86 4.42 10.12 6.45
N SER A 87 5.00 10.44 7.61
CA SER A 87 5.07 11.84 8.09
C SER A 87 6.42 12.53 7.85
N LYS A 88 7.49 11.80 7.53
CA LYS A 88 8.85 12.37 7.52
C LYS A 88 9.62 12.13 6.22
N GLU A 89 9.23 11.16 5.41
CA GLU A 89 9.85 10.97 4.10
C GLU A 89 9.45 12.13 3.19
N LYS A 90 10.43 12.68 2.46
CA LYS A 90 10.19 13.77 1.50
C LYS A 90 9.86 13.24 0.10
N ASP A 91 9.98 11.93 -0.09
CA ASP A 91 9.72 11.24 -1.34
C ASP A 91 8.26 10.78 -1.44
N VAL A 92 7.83 10.38 -2.64
CA VAL A 92 6.54 9.72 -2.83
C VAL A 92 6.56 8.34 -2.16
N VAL A 93 5.66 8.11 -1.21
CA VAL A 93 5.50 6.83 -0.52
C VAL A 93 4.27 6.10 -1.05
N ILE A 94 4.45 4.85 -1.50
CA ILE A 94 3.36 3.94 -1.85
C ILE A 94 3.33 2.81 -0.83
N LEU A 95 2.18 2.64 -0.16
CA LEU A 95 1.92 1.52 0.74
C LEU A 95 0.98 0.54 0.06
N ASP A 96 1.51 -0.60 -0.35
CA ASP A 96 0.70 -1.72 -0.84
C ASP A 96 0.11 -2.48 0.35
N MET A 97 -1.21 -2.49 0.42
CA MET A 97 -1.97 -3.09 1.50
C MET A 97 -3.06 -3.97 0.91
N GLU A 98 -3.36 -5.08 1.59
CA GLU A 98 -4.56 -5.84 1.30
C GLU A 98 -5.82 -5.01 1.61
N ALA A 99 -7.02 -5.55 1.34
CA ALA A 99 -8.30 -4.86 1.55
C ALA A 99 -8.60 -4.48 3.03
N GLY A 100 -7.65 -4.71 3.94
CA GLY A 100 -7.68 -4.35 5.34
C GLY A 100 -6.72 -3.20 5.65
N ILE A 101 -7.23 -2.18 6.36
CA ILE A 101 -6.45 -1.00 6.79
C ILE A 101 -6.24 -0.99 8.30
N GLU A 102 -6.39 -2.14 8.97
CA GLU A 102 -6.33 -2.30 10.42
C GLU A 102 -4.96 -1.92 11.00
N HIS A 103 -3.92 -1.92 10.16
CA HIS A 103 -2.58 -1.47 10.50
C HIS A 103 -2.44 0.06 10.56
N LEU A 104 -3.38 0.81 9.99
CA LEU A 104 -3.42 2.27 10.05
C LEU A 104 -4.25 2.76 11.25
N GLY A 105 -3.63 3.56 12.10
CA GLY A 105 -4.33 4.28 13.17
C GLY A 105 -4.69 5.72 12.76
N ARG A 106 -5.57 6.37 13.54
CA ARG A 106 -5.93 7.79 13.38
C ARG A 106 -4.75 8.76 13.32
N GLY A 107 -3.62 8.43 13.93
CA GLY A 107 -2.41 9.26 13.89
C GLY A 107 -1.65 9.13 12.57
N THR A 108 -1.72 7.95 11.96
CA THR A 108 -1.02 7.60 10.72
C THR A 108 -1.83 8.04 9.50
N ALA A 109 -3.15 7.84 9.54
CA ALA A 109 -4.08 8.22 8.48
C ALA A 109 -4.06 9.72 8.13
N ARG A 110 -3.74 10.61 9.08
CA ARG A 110 -3.67 12.06 8.83
C ARG A 110 -2.57 12.48 7.86
N GLY A 111 -1.52 11.67 7.69
CA GLY A 111 -0.46 11.94 6.73
C GLY A 111 -0.68 11.25 5.39
N VAL A 112 -1.82 10.58 5.18
CA VAL A 112 -2.13 9.92 3.92
C VAL A 112 -2.85 10.92 3.01
N ASP A 113 -2.22 11.28 1.89
CA ASP A 113 -2.79 12.21 0.92
C ASP A 113 -3.95 11.60 0.12
N ALA A 114 -3.84 10.31 -0.21
CA ALA A 114 -4.84 9.56 -0.93
C ALA A 114 -4.84 8.08 -0.54
N MET A 115 -6.03 7.49 -0.50
CA MET A 115 -6.23 6.05 -0.50
C MET A 115 -6.83 5.65 -1.84
N ILE A 116 -6.15 4.77 -2.58
CA ILE A 116 -6.62 4.28 -3.87
C ILE A 116 -7.12 2.84 -3.69
N VAL A 117 -8.40 2.60 -3.99
CA VAL A 117 -8.97 1.25 -4.03
C VAL A 117 -8.97 0.73 -5.46
N VAL A 118 -8.45 -0.47 -5.65
CA VAL A 118 -8.46 -1.16 -6.95
C VAL A 118 -9.64 -2.13 -6.97
N VAL A 119 -10.53 -2.00 -7.96
CA VAL A 119 -11.77 -2.77 -8.05
C VAL A 119 -11.86 -3.52 -9.36
N GLU A 120 -12.44 -4.72 -9.34
CA GLU A 120 -12.79 -5.46 -10.57
C GLU A 120 -14.27 -5.27 -10.92
N PRO A 121 -14.69 -5.49 -12.18
CA PRO A 121 -16.10 -5.41 -12.61
C PRO A 121 -16.96 -6.49 -11.95
N GLY A 122 -17.42 -6.23 -10.72
CA GLY A 122 -18.26 -7.16 -9.97
C GLY A 122 -18.83 -6.54 -8.69
N LEU A 123 -20.04 -6.98 -8.31
CA LEU A 123 -20.76 -6.44 -7.14
C LEU A 123 -20.00 -6.68 -5.82
N ARG A 124 -19.28 -7.80 -5.70
CA ARG A 124 -18.45 -8.09 -4.51
C ARG A 124 -17.30 -7.09 -4.33
N SER A 125 -16.78 -6.53 -5.42
CA SER A 125 -15.79 -5.45 -5.35
C SER A 125 -16.40 -4.20 -4.72
N ILE A 126 -17.66 -3.87 -5.05
CA ILE A 126 -18.36 -2.72 -4.48
C ILE A 126 -18.58 -2.89 -2.97
N GLU A 127 -19.02 -4.07 -2.52
CA GLU A 127 -19.18 -4.35 -1.08
C GLU A 127 -17.86 -4.17 -0.31
N THR A 128 -16.74 -4.57 -0.94
CA THR A 128 -15.39 -4.38 -0.37
C THR A 128 -15.04 -2.91 -0.27
N VAL A 129 -15.32 -2.11 -1.31
CA VAL A 129 -15.10 -0.66 -1.30
C VAL A 129 -15.95 0.03 -0.24
N GLU A 130 -17.22 -0.36 -0.05
CA GLU A 130 -18.06 0.20 1.01
C GLU A 130 -17.47 -0.07 2.41
N ARG A 131 -16.88 -1.25 2.62
CA ARG A 131 -16.18 -1.55 3.87
C ARG A 131 -14.94 -0.68 4.03
N ILE A 132 -14.11 -0.57 2.99
CA ILE A 132 -12.88 0.24 3.01
C ILE A 132 -13.21 1.72 3.26
N LYS A 133 -14.25 2.25 2.61
CA LYS A 133 -14.73 3.63 2.80
C LYS A 133 -15.06 3.89 4.27
N ARG A 134 -15.90 3.04 4.88
CA ARG A 134 -16.26 3.15 6.30
C ARG A 134 -15.04 3.07 7.21
N LEU A 135 -14.10 2.16 6.95
CA LEU A 135 -12.88 2.04 7.73
C LEU A 135 -12.00 3.30 7.60
N GLY A 136 -11.83 3.80 6.38
CA GLY A 136 -11.04 5.00 6.07
C GLY A 136 -11.58 6.25 6.77
N GLU A 137 -12.90 6.48 6.68
CA GLU A 137 -13.58 7.58 7.37
C GLU A 137 -13.37 7.53 8.90
N ASN A 138 -13.44 6.34 9.49
CA ASN A 138 -13.25 6.14 10.94
C ASN A 138 -11.83 6.48 11.44
N ILE A 139 -10.83 6.35 10.56
CA ILE A 139 -9.44 6.69 10.87
C ILE A 139 -9.04 8.08 10.36
N GLY A 140 -9.92 8.77 9.63
CA GLY A 140 -9.73 10.15 9.17
C GLY A 140 -9.08 10.29 7.80
N ILE A 141 -9.19 9.28 6.94
CA ILE A 141 -8.82 9.40 5.52
C ILE A 141 -9.94 10.16 4.79
N THR A 142 -9.59 11.25 4.13
CA THR A 142 -10.55 12.14 3.47
C THR A 142 -10.60 11.94 1.95
N ASN A 143 -9.52 11.44 1.35
CA ASN A 143 -9.37 11.34 -0.10
C ASN A 143 -9.36 9.86 -0.51
N LEU A 144 -10.55 9.28 -0.70
CA LEU A 144 -10.70 7.93 -1.24
C LEU A 144 -10.93 8.02 -2.75
N LEU A 145 -10.09 7.33 -3.52
CA LEU A 145 -10.09 7.30 -4.98
C LEU A 145 -10.21 5.85 -5.45
N ALA A 146 -10.72 5.62 -6.66
CA ALA A 146 -10.85 4.28 -7.23
C ALA A 146 -10.13 4.12 -8.57
N VAL A 147 -9.60 2.91 -8.80
CA VAL A 147 -9.14 2.44 -10.11
C VAL A 147 -9.93 1.18 -10.44
N ILE A 148 -10.57 1.15 -11.61
CA ILE A 148 -11.30 -0.03 -12.09
C ILE A 148 -10.34 -0.85 -12.93
N ASN A 149 -10.13 -2.12 -12.61
CA ASN A 149 -9.16 -2.98 -13.25
C ASN A 149 -9.85 -4.14 -13.99
N LYS A 150 -9.17 -4.68 -15.01
CA LYS A 150 -9.56 -5.85 -15.80
C LYS A 150 -10.89 -5.68 -16.57
N THR A 151 -11.18 -4.48 -17.07
CA THR A 151 -12.35 -4.26 -17.93
C THR A 151 -12.15 -3.14 -18.93
N ASP A 152 -12.65 -3.33 -20.14
CA ASP A 152 -12.77 -2.25 -21.13
C ASP A 152 -14.06 -1.43 -20.92
N ASP A 153 -15.07 -2.04 -20.28
CA ASP A 153 -16.35 -1.41 -19.98
C ASP A 153 -16.59 -1.39 -18.46
N PRO A 154 -16.35 -0.25 -17.80
CA PRO A 154 -16.56 -0.13 -16.37
C PRO A 154 -18.05 0.00 -15.98
N GLY A 155 -18.94 0.28 -16.93
CA GLY A 155 -20.41 0.38 -16.80
C GLY A 155 -20.93 0.70 -15.39
N ILE A 156 -21.73 -0.22 -14.84
CA ILE A 156 -22.42 -0.11 -13.55
C ILE A 156 -21.45 0.08 -12.37
N VAL A 157 -20.23 -0.46 -12.44
CA VAL A 157 -19.26 -0.34 -11.33
C VAL A 157 -18.80 1.09 -11.19
N LYS A 158 -18.54 1.79 -12.30
CA LYS A 158 -18.21 3.22 -12.27
C LYS A 158 -19.35 4.05 -11.70
N GLU A 159 -20.58 3.82 -12.18
CA GLU A 159 -21.76 4.53 -11.69
C GLU A 159 -21.91 4.39 -10.17
N LYS A 160 -21.78 3.16 -9.64
CA LYS A 160 -21.86 2.89 -8.20
C LYS A 160 -20.78 3.59 -7.39
N LEU A 161 -19.54 3.62 -7.89
CA LEU A 161 -18.45 4.32 -7.21
C LEU A 161 -18.70 5.83 -7.14
N GLU A 162 -19.21 6.42 -8.23
CA GLU A 162 -19.57 7.83 -8.31
C GLU A 162 -20.76 8.16 -7.40
N GLU A 163 -21.79 7.30 -7.33
CA GLU A 163 -22.90 7.41 -6.37
C GLU A 163 -22.41 7.38 -4.92
N MET A 164 -21.36 6.60 -4.64
CA MET A 164 -20.70 6.58 -3.34
C MET A 164 -19.81 7.80 -3.08
N GLY A 165 -19.68 8.72 -4.03
CA GLY A 165 -18.81 9.89 -3.94
C GLY A 165 -17.32 9.54 -3.99
N ILE A 166 -16.96 8.42 -4.62
CA ILE A 166 -15.57 7.97 -4.79
C ILE A 166 -15.14 8.28 -6.23
N PRO A 167 -14.28 9.29 -6.46
CA PRO A 167 -13.81 9.62 -7.80
C PRO A 167 -13.00 8.47 -8.41
N VAL A 168 -13.31 8.14 -9.66
CA VAL A 168 -12.56 7.13 -10.44
C VAL A 168 -11.40 7.82 -11.17
N LEU A 169 -10.17 7.40 -10.88
CA LEU A 169 -8.95 7.91 -11.54
C LEU A 169 -8.80 7.39 -12.97
N GLY A 170 -9.31 6.19 -13.24
CA GLY A 170 -9.29 5.59 -14.56
C GLY A 170 -9.65 4.11 -14.53
N THR A 171 -9.68 3.53 -15.72
CA THR A 171 -9.97 2.11 -15.94
C THR A 171 -8.78 1.46 -16.64
N ILE A 172 -8.33 0.33 -16.12
CA ILE A 172 -7.29 -0.51 -16.71
C ILE A 172 -7.97 -1.67 -17.44
N PRO A 173 -7.78 -1.81 -18.76
CA PRO A 173 -8.36 -2.90 -19.53
C PRO A 173 -7.80 -4.26 -19.12
N PHE A 174 -8.51 -5.33 -19.46
CA PHE A 174 -7.94 -6.66 -19.36
C PHE A 174 -6.87 -6.83 -20.44
N ASP A 175 -5.62 -7.01 -20.02
CA ASP A 175 -4.49 -7.12 -20.93
C ASP A 175 -3.71 -8.41 -20.69
N ARG A 176 -3.63 -9.27 -21.71
CA ARG A 176 -2.90 -10.53 -21.64
C ARG A 176 -1.39 -10.32 -21.53
N ASN A 177 -0.85 -9.21 -22.03
CA ASN A 177 0.58 -8.90 -21.94
C ASN A 177 1.03 -8.78 -20.48
N LEU A 178 0.16 -8.27 -19.60
CA LEU A 178 0.45 -8.18 -18.16
C LEU A 178 0.53 -9.56 -17.50
N ILE A 179 -0.31 -10.49 -17.93
CA ILE A 179 -0.29 -11.88 -17.44
C ILE A 179 1.00 -12.56 -17.89
N GLU A 180 1.37 -12.40 -19.16
CA GLU A 180 2.62 -12.95 -19.70
C GLU A 180 3.86 -12.31 -19.06
N ALA A 181 3.81 -11.01 -18.74
CA ALA A 181 4.86 -10.32 -18.00
C ALA A 181 5.07 -10.96 -16.63
N ASP A 182 4.00 -11.15 -15.85
CA ASP A 182 4.05 -11.79 -14.53
C ASP A 182 4.59 -13.22 -14.61
N LEU A 183 4.10 -14.03 -15.56
CA LEU A 183 4.60 -15.40 -15.78
C LEU A 183 6.08 -15.45 -16.21
N SER A 184 6.58 -14.40 -16.85
CA SER A 184 7.98 -14.28 -17.27
C SER A 184 8.87 -13.54 -16.27
N GLY A 185 8.34 -13.14 -15.11
CA GLY A 185 9.07 -12.39 -14.09
C GLY A 185 9.49 -10.98 -14.54
N ARG A 186 8.82 -10.41 -15.55
CA ARG A 186 9.07 -9.06 -16.06
C ARG A 186 8.11 -8.06 -15.43
N ALA A 187 8.58 -6.84 -15.18
CA ALA A 187 7.74 -5.79 -14.66
C ALA A 187 6.64 -5.45 -15.69
N PRO A 188 5.37 -5.25 -15.27
CA PRO A 188 4.29 -4.88 -16.17
C PRO A 188 4.57 -3.62 -17.00
N VAL A 189 5.31 -2.66 -16.45
CA VAL A 189 5.65 -1.40 -17.12
C VAL A 189 6.61 -1.58 -18.30
N ASP A 190 7.37 -2.68 -18.34
CA ASP A 190 8.39 -2.94 -19.37
C ASP A 190 7.80 -3.57 -20.64
N VAL A 191 6.61 -4.17 -20.57
CA VAL A 191 5.99 -4.86 -21.70
C VAL A 191 5.09 -3.97 -22.56
N GLY A 192 4.77 -2.76 -22.08
CA GLY A 192 3.88 -1.81 -22.76
C GLY A 192 2.45 -2.35 -22.94
N GLY A 193 1.69 -1.72 -23.85
CA GLY A 193 0.32 -2.12 -24.19
C GLY A 193 -0.78 -1.27 -23.54
N PRO A 194 -2.05 -1.54 -23.88
CA PRO A 194 -3.20 -0.73 -23.46
C PRO A 194 -3.30 -0.56 -21.94
N ALA A 195 -3.00 -1.60 -21.15
CA ALA A 195 -3.03 -1.47 -19.70
C ALA A 195 -1.94 -0.56 -19.14
N VAL A 196 -0.73 -0.61 -19.72
CA VAL A 196 0.37 0.28 -19.31
C VAL A 196 0.07 1.73 -19.66
N GLU A 197 -0.52 2.00 -20.82
CA GLU A 197 -0.96 3.35 -21.19
C GLU A 197 -2.09 3.88 -20.28
N ALA A 198 -3.01 3.01 -19.87
CA ALA A 198 -4.02 3.35 -18.88
C ALA A 198 -3.39 3.68 -17.51
N ILE A 199 -2.40 2.89 -17.05
CA ILE A 199 -1.66 3.14 -15.81
C ILE A 199 -0.92 4.50 -15.87
N LYS A 200 -0.29 4.83 -17.00
CA LYS A 200 0.35 6.15 -17.20
C LYS A 200 -0.66 7.29 -17.11
N SER A 201 -1.82 7.14 -17.73
CA SER A 201 -2.90 8.14 -17.68
C SER A 201 -3.44 8.33 -16.26
N ILE A 202 -3.60 7.24 -15.50
CA ILE A 202 -3.99 7.27 -14.07
C ILE A 202 -2.93 8.00 -13.24
N LYS A 203 -1.64 7.72 -13.48
CA LYS A 203 -0.53 8.43 -12.81
C LYS A 203 -0.60 9.92 -13.07
N GLU A 204 -0.78 10.34 -14.32
CA GLU A 204 -0.90 11.76 -14.69
C GLU A 204 -2.10 12.43 -14.00
N GLU A 205 -3.26 11.76 -13.97
CA GLU A 205 -4.44 12.25 -13.26
C GLU A 205 -4.20 12.38 -11.75
N LEU A 206 -3.55 11.40 -11.14
CA LEU A 206 -3.19 11.44 -9.72
C LEU A 206 -2.26 12.62 -9.43
N VAL A 207 -1.21 12.78 -10.24
CA VAL A 207 -0.23 13.87 -10.12
C VAL A 207 -0.91 15.23 -10.25
N ARG A 208 -1.77 15.42 -11.27
CA ARG A 208 -2.51 16.68 -11.46
C ARG A 208 -3.37 17.07 -10.25
N ARG A 209 -3.94 16.10 -9.55
CA ARG A 209 -4.78 16.35 -8.36
C ARG A 209 -3.99 16.86 -7.16
N PHE A 210 -2.72 16.48 -7.03
CA PHE A 210 -1.89 16.77 -5.85
C PHE A 210 -0.78 17.79 -6.11
N GLU A 211 -0.35 18.02 -7.36
CA GLU A 211 0.61 19.07 -7.73
C GLU A 211 -0.05 20.45 -7.95
N GLY A 212 -1.39 20.53 -7.94
CA GLY A 212 -2.15 21.77 -8.12
C GLY A 212 -2.48 22.53 -6.82
N GLY A 213 -1.89 22.15 -5.68
CA GLY A 213 -2.16 22.70 -4.34
C GLY A 213 -1.02 23.51 -3.74
#